data_AF-A0A7C1CV25-F1
#
_entry.id   AF-A0A7C1CV25-F1
#
_cell.length_a   1.000
_cell.length_b   1.000
_cell.length_c   1.000
_cell.angle_alpha   90.00
_cell.angle_beta   90.00
_cell.angle_gamma   90.00
#
_symmetry.space_group_name_H-M   'P 1'
#
loop_
_entity.id
_entity.type
_entity.pdbx_description
1 polymer ?
#
loop_
_entity_poly.entity_id
_entity_poly.type
_entity_poly.pdbx_seq_one_letter_code
_entity_poly.pdbx_strand_id
1 'polypeptide(L)'
;MKKKVFLLGETWTVTKIHTKGFDVVELGGFDDYSVYFKEPMKAFEDIEVTHIPNHQVLSMFPATSEELSKFNVVIISDCGRNTLTMYPDMFKVPMGPNKVQMLADYVLAGGSLI
;
A
#
# COMPACT_ATOMS: atom_id res chain seq x y z
N MET A 1 0.96 15.19 -20.18
CA MET A 1 0.22 14.84 -18.94
C MET A 1 1.09 13.86 -18.17
N LYS A 2 1.33 14.08 -16.87
CA LYS A 2 2.18 13.19 -16.07
C LYS A 2 1.53 11.82 -15.90
N LYS A 3 2.34 10.76 -15.87
CA LYS A 3 1.93 9.41 -15.51
C LYS A 3 1.80 9.32 -14.00
N LYS A 4 0.60 9.03 -13.53
CA LYS A 4 0.29 8.88 -12.11
C LYS A 4 0.53 7.44 -11.68
N VAL A 5 1.46 7.24 -10.77
CA VAL A 5 1.85 5.94 -10.20
C VAL A 5 1.36 5.87 -8.76
N PHE A 6 0.65 4.81 -8.42
CA PHE A 6 0.12 4.57 -7.08
C PHE A 6 0.88 3.41 -6.43
N LEU A 7 1.79 3.73 -5.52
CA LEU A 7 2.62 2.76 -4.79
C LEU A 7 1.99 2.41 -3.45
N LEU A 8 1.77 1.13 -3.20
CA LEU A 8 1.18 0.58 -1.99
C LEU A 8 2.18 -0.36 -1.31
N GLY A 9 2.44 -0.13 -0.02
CA GLY A 9 3.31 -0.99 0.79
C GLY A 9 4.71 -0.46 1.01
N GLU A 10 5.72 -1.33 0.96
CA GLU A 10 7.15 -1.01 1.17
C GLU A 10 7.50 -0.34 2.52
N THR A 11 6.67 -0.57 3.54
CA THR A 11 6.93 -0.09 4.90
C THR A 11 6.58 -1.16 5.91
N TRP A 12 7.29 -1.25 7.03
CA TRP A 12 6.94 -2.19 8.10
C TRP A 12 7.30 -1.62 9.47
N THR A 13 6.63 -2.15 10.48
CA THR A 13 6.99 -1.95 11.89
C THR A 13 7.56 -3.25 12.41
N VAL A 14 8.73 -3.20 13.03
CA VAL A 14 9.34 -4.36 13.69
C VAL A 14 9.20 -4.22 15.18
N THR A 15 8.75 -5.29 15.84
CA THR A 15 8.87 -5.47 17.28
C THR A 15 9.80 -6.67 17.54
N LYS A 16 10.81 -6.46 18.38
CA LYS A 16 11.81 -7.45 18.78
C LYS A 16 11.74 -7.60 20.29
N ILE A 17 11.61 -8.83 20.76
CA ILE A 17 11.62 -9.14 22.20
C ILE A 17 12.98 -9.76 22.52
N HIS A 18 13.75 -9.08 23.35
CA HIS A 18 15.07 -9.53 23.78
C HIS A 18 15.00 -10.06 25.22
N THR A 19 15.09 -11.37 25.38
CA THR A 19 15.15 -12.02 26.70
C THR A 19 16.58 -12.39 27.05
N LYS A 20 17.07 -11.90 28.20
CA LYS A 20 18.43 -12.16 28.69
C LYS A 20 18.39 -12.45 30.19
N GLY A 21 18.44 -13.72 30.57
CA GLY A 21 18.32 -14.12 31.97
C GLY A 21 16.95 -13.73 32.53
N PHE A 22 16.94 -12.83 33.51
CA PHE A 22 15.71 -12.31 34.13
C PHE A 22 15.03 -11.22 33.30
N ASP A 23 15.77 -10.51 32.45
CA ASP A 23 15.28 -9.30 31.79
C ASP A 23 14.57 -9.59 30.47
N VAL A 24 13.49 -8.85 30.22
CA VAL A 24 12.78 -8.76 28.94
C VAL A 24 12.76 -7.32 28.48
N VAL A 25 13.28 -7.05 27.30
CA VAL A 25 13.30 -5.71 26.69
C VAL A 25 12.66 -5.78 25.31
N GLU A 26 11.64 -4.96 25.10
CA GLU A 26 11.02 -4.75 23.80
C GLU A 26 11.75 -3.62 23.06
N LEU A 27 12.23 -3.92 21.86
CA LEU A 27 12.82 -2.96 20.94
C LEU A 27 11.99 -2.95 19.65
N GLY A 28 11.90 -1.82 18.98
CA GLY A 28 11.18 -1.75 17.73
C GLY A 28 11.45 -0.50 16.95
N GLY A 29 10.87 -0.43 15.76
CA GLY A 29 11.04 0.69 14.85
C GLY A 29 10.13 0.58 13.64
N PHE A 30 10.08 1.65 12.88
CA PHE A 30 9.39 1.73 11.60
C PHE A 30 10.42 2.00 10.51
N ASP A 31 10.35 1.25 9.42
CA ASP A 31 11.17 1.45 8.25
C ASP A 31 10.27 1.74 7.04
N ASP A 32 10.71 2.70 6.21
CA ASP A 32 10.11 3.02 4.92
C ASP A 32 11.14 2.79 3.81
N TYR A 33 11.02 1.69 3.08
CA TYR A 33 11.90 1.34 1.97
C TYR A 33 11.37 1.83 0.63
N SER A 34 10.14 2.38 0.60
CA SER A 34 9.61 3.00 -0.61
C SER A 34 10.46 4.17 -1.08
N VAL A 35 11.27 4.78 -0.20
CA VAL A 35 12.21 5.86 -0.53
C VAL A 35 13.18 5.45 -1.64
N TYR A 36 13.61 4.18 -1.68
CA TYR A 36 14.51 3.67 -2.70
C TYR A 36 13.87 3.60 -4.09
N PHE A 37 12.54 3.63 -4.15
CA PHE A 37 11.79 3.78 -5.39
C PHE A 37 11.39 5.24 -5.65
N LYS A 38 10.74 5.90 -4.67
CA LYS A 38 10.15 7.24 -4.83
C LYS A 38 11.18 8.32 -5.09
N GLU A 39 12.34 8.29 -4.43
CA GLU A 39 13.34 9.34 -4.55
C GLU A 39 13.97 9.35 -5.95
N PRO A 40 14.45 8.22 -6.51
CA PRO A 40 14.92 8.18 -7.90
C PRO A 40 13.84 8.58 -8.92
N MET A 41 12.57 8.26 -8.68
CA MET A 41 11.47 8.63 -9.58
C MET A 41 11.30 10.16 -9.73
N LYS A 42 11.75 10.96 -8.75
CA LYS A 42 11.71 12.44 -8.85
C LYS A 42 12.58 13.00 -9.97
N ALA A 43 13.52 12.22 -10.51
CA ALA A 43 14.32 12.62 -11.67
C ALA A 43 13.51 12.66 -12.98
N PHE A 44 12.33 12.04 -13.01
CA PHE A 44 11.46 11.98 -14.18
C PHE A 44 10.31 12.98 -14.04
N GLU A 45 10.37 14.08 -14.82
CA GLU A 45 9.36 15.16 -14.72
C GLU A 45 7.95 14.70 -15.14
N ASP A 46 7.87 13.67 -15.97
CA ASP A 46 6.64 13.09 -16.50
C ASP A 46 6.04 12.01 -15.59
N ILE A 47 6.64 11.70 -14.44
CA ILE A 47 6.13 10.73 -13.46
C ILE A 47 5.72 11.44 -12.17
N GLU A 48 4.57 11.05 -11.63
CA GLU A 48 4.05 11.51 -10.33
C GLU A 48 3.73 10.28 -9.47
N VAL A 49 4.46 10.08 -8.38
CA VAL A 49 4.28 8.93 -7.48
C VAL A 49 3.51 9.34 -6.23
N THR A 50 2.37 8.69 -6.00
CA THR A 50 1.62 8.72 -4.75
C THR A 50 1.87 7.43 -3.98
N HIS A 51 2.36 7.52 -2.75
CA HIS A 51 2.66 6.36 -1.91
C HIS A 51 1.76 6.27 -0.69
N ILE A 52 1.28 5.05 -0.42
CA ILE A 52 0.56 4.70 0.81
C ILE A 52 1.37 3.65 1.58
N PRO A 53 1.84 3.97 2.80
CA PRO A 53 2.47 3.00 3.69
C PRO A 53 1.56 1.80 3.99
N ASN A 54 2.13 0.62 4.21
CA ASN A 54 1.39 -0.63 4.48
C ASN A 54 0.28 -0.45 5.53
N HIS A 55 0.60 0.14 6.68
CA HIS A 55 -0.36 0.33 7.78
C HIS A 55 -1.54 1.26 7.43
N GLN A 56 -1.46 2.01 6.33
CA GLN A 56 -2.51 2.90 5.85
C GLN A 56 -3.30 2.33 4.67
N VAL A 57 -2.79 1.31 3.96
CA VAL A 57 -3.46 0.71 2.79
C VAL A 57 -4.87 0.25 3.13
N LEU A 58 -5.07 -0.31 4.34
CA LEU A 58 -6.37 -0.75 4.83
C LEU A 58 -7.46 0.34 4.70
N SER A 59 -7.11 1.58 5.03
CA SER A 59 -8.04 2.71 5.14
C SER A 59 -8.00 3.65 3.93
N MET A 60 -6.84 3.78 3.28
CA MET A 60 -6.58 4.79 2.24
C MET A 60 -6.63 4.22 0.82
N PHE A 61 -6.76 2.91 0.65
CA PHE A 61 -6.98 2.32 -0.68
C PHE A 61 -8.32 2.80 -1.26
N PRO A 62 -8.39 3.15 -2.57
CA PRO A 62 -9.61 3.58 -3.24
C PRO A 62 -10.83 2.71 -2.94
N ALA A 63 -11.96 3.34 -2.62
CA ALA A 63 -13.22 2.66 -2.36
C ALA A 63 -14.03 2.47 -3.65
N THR A 64 -13.65 3.11 -4.75
CA THR A 64 -14.37 3.04 -6.03
C THR A 64 -13.41 2.85 -7.21
N SER A 65 -13.91 2.24 -8.29
CA SER A 65 -13.15 2.07 -9.54
C SER A 65 -12.81 3.42 -10.19
N GLU A 66 -13.64 4.46 -9.99
CA GLU A 66 -13.39 5.81 -10.48
C GLU A 66 -12.20 6.48 -9.76
N GLU A 67 -12.05 6.24 -8.46
CA GLU A 67 -10.88 6.73 -7.73
C GLU A 67 -9.61 6.00 -8.17
N LEU A 68 -9.69 4.69 -8.38
CA LEU A 68 -8.57 3.87 -8.85
C LEU A 68 -8.15 4.24 -10.29
N SER A 69 -9.11 4.56 -11.17
CA SER A 69 -8.84 4.93 -12.57
C SER A 69 -8.10 6.26 -12.74
N LYS A 70 -7.97 7.05 -11.67
CA LYS A 70 -7.11 8.26 -11.66
C LYS A 70 -5.63 7.94 -11.80
N PHE A 71 -5.22 6.69 -11.56
CA PHE A 71 -3.84 6.25 -11.64
C PHE A 71 -3.58 5.43 -12.91
N ASN A 72 -2.45 5.72 -13.58
CA ASN A 72 -2.03 4.99 -14.76
C ASN A 72 -1.37 3.65 -14.42
N VAL A 73 -0.71 3.58 -13.26
CA VAL A 73 -0.03 2.38 -12.76
C VAL A 73 -0.33 2.23 -11.28
N VAL A 74 -0.67 1.02 -10.85
CA VAL A 74 -0.73 0.61 -9.44
C VAL A 74 0.41 -0.35 -9.18
N ILE A 75 1.17 -0.12 -8.13
CA ILE A 75 2.28 -0.98 -7.70
C ILE A 75 1.96 -1.47 -6.29
N ILE A 76 1.92 -2.78 -6.09
CA ILE A 76 1.68 -3.42 -4.79
C ILE A 76 2.94 -4.19 -4.41
N SER A 77 3.73 -3.65 -3.50
CA SER A 77 5.01 -4.25 -3.12
C SER A 77 5.14 -4.39 -1.61
N ASP A 78 5.55 -5.57 -1.18
CA ASP A 78 5.59 -6.01 0.22
C ASP A 78 4.30 -5.68 1.02
N CYS A 79 3.14 -5.82 0.38
CA CYS A 79 1.82 -5.59 0.96
C CYS A 79 0.96 -6.85 0.85
N GLY A 80 0.65 -7.47 1.99
CA GLY A 80 -0.16 -8.67 2.05
C GLY A 80 -1.62 -8.44 1.63
N ARG A 81 -2.25 -9.48 1.04
CA ARG A 81 -3.67 -9.47 0.65
C ARG A 81 -4.62 -9.05 1.77
N ASN A 82 -4.34 -9.44 3.02
CA ASN A 82 -5.21 -9.09 4.15
C ASN A 82 -5.26 -7.58 4.38
N THR A 83 -4.12 -6.89 4.36
CA THR A 83 -4.03 -5.44 4.45
C THR A 83 -4.81 -4.75 3.33
N LEU A 84 -4.73 -5.29 2.11
CA LEU A 84 -5.47 -4.76 0.98
C LEU A 84 -6.98 -4.96 1.12
N THR A 85 -7.42 -6.18 1.44
CA THR A 85 -8.83 -6.59 1.34
C THR A 85 -9.70 -6.28 2.55
N MET A 86 -9.10 -6.13 3.73
CA MET A 86 -9.83 -5.80 4.95
C MET A 86 -10.14 -4.30 5.01
N TYR A 87 -11.00 -3.92 5.96
CA TYR A 87 -11.40 -2.53 6.21
C TYR A 87 -11.18 -2.18 7.68
N PRO A 88 -10.90 -0.91 8.01
CA PRO A 88 -10.63 -0.48 9.38
C PRO A 88 -11.85 -0.64 10.30
N ASP A 89 -13.06 -0.54 9.75
CA ASP A 89 -14.35 -0.67 10.46
C ASP A 89 -14.71 -2.14 10.76
N MET A 90 -13.74 -2.90 11.26
CA MET A 90 -13.85 -4.32 11.64
C MET A 90 -15.26 -4.64 12.17
N PHE A 91 -15.90 -5.69 11.63
CA PHE A 91 -17.27 -6.17 11.97
C PHE A 91 -18.47 -5.45 11.33
N LYS A 92 -18.28 -4.47 10.44
CA LYS A 92 -19.38 -3.93 9.61
C LYS A 92 -19.69 -4.85 8.42
N VAL A 93 -20.97 -5.20 8.21
CA VAL A 93 -21.42 -6.00 7.05
C VAL A 93 -22.46 -5.23 6.24
N PRO A 94 -22.29 -5.06 4.91
CA PRO A 94 -21.10 -5.47 4.13
C PRO A 94 -19.86 -4.63 4.48
N MET A 95 -18.68 -5.27 4.45
CA MET A 95 -17.39 -4.64 4.82
C MET A 95 -16.93 -3.56 3.83
N GLY A 96 -17.45 -3.59 2.60
CA GLY A 96 -17.06 -2.71 1.50
C GLY A 96 -16.92 -3.49 0.19
N PRO A 97 -16.51 -2.82 -0.91
CA PRO A 97 -16.30 -3.47 -2.19
C PRO A 97 -15.12 -4.44 -2.16
N ASN A 98 -15.15 -5.41 -3.08
CA ASN A 98 -14.07 -6.36 -3.27
C ASN A 98 -12.90 -5.67 -4.01
N LYS A 99 -11.92 -5.17 -3.26
CA LYS A 99 -10.75 -4.46 -3.80
C LYS A 99 -9.92 -5.30 -4.78
N VAL A 100 -9.87 -6.63 -4.65
CA VAL A 100 -9.16 -7.49 -5.61
C VAL A 100 -9.90 -7.55 -6.95
N GLN A 101 -11.23 -7.65 -6.91
CA GLN A 101 -12.03 -7.57 -8.13
C GLN A 101 -11.89 -6.20 -8.79
N MET A 102 -11.90 -5.11 -8.01
CA MET A 102 -11.68 -3.77 -8.53
C MET A 102 -10.32 -3.63 -9.24
N LEU A 103 -9.25 -4.23 -8.69
CA LEU A 103 -7.93 -4.26 -9.35
C LEU A 103 -7.96 -5.07 -10.65
N ALA A 104 -8.65 -6.21 -10.67
CA ALA A 104 -8.81 -7.01 -11.89
C ALA A 104 -9.55 -6.21 -12.97
N ASP A 105 -10.66 -5.56 -12.62
CA ASP A 105 -11.45 -4.72 -13.52
C ASP A 105 -10.63 -3.53 -14.03
N TYR A 106 -9.83 -2.91 -13.15
CA TYR A 106 -8.89 -1.85 -13.51
C TYR A 106 -7.87 -2.29 -14.57
N VAL A 107 -7.27 -3.47 -14.41
CA VAL A 107 -6.33 -4.03 -15.40
C VAL A 107 -7.04 -4.35 -16.71
N LEU A 108 -8.22 -4.97 -16.65
CA LEU A 108 -9.03 -5.28 -17.83
C LEU A 108 -9.47 -4.02 -18.60
N ALA A 109 -9.63 -2.89 -17.90
CA ALA A 109 -9.91 -1.58 -18.49
C ALA A 109 -8.65 -0.86 -19.04
N GLY A 110 -7.48 -1.50 -19.03
CA GLY A 110 -6.22 -0.96 -19.57
C GLY A 110 -5.30 -0.31 -18.54
N GLY A 111 -5.63 -0.40 -17.25
CA GLY A 111 -4.72 -0.04 -16.16
C GLY A 111 -3.51 -0.98 -16.07
N SER A 112 -2.39 -0.48 -15.54
CA SER A 112 -1.18 -1.28 -15.34
C SER A 112 -1.02 -1.65 -13.88
N LEU A 113 -0.74 -2.93 -13.60
CA LEU A 113 -0.49 -3.45 -12.26
C LEU A 113 0.90 -4.09 -12.20
N ILE A 114 1.67 -3.75 -11.17
CA ILE A 114 2.98 -4.32 -10.84
C ILE A 114 2.92 -4.91 -9.44
#